data_AF-A0A535PDK3-F1
#
_entry.id   AF-A0A535PDK3-F1
#
_cell.length_a   1.000
_cell.length_b   1.000
_cell.length_c   1.000
_cell.angle_alpha   90.00
_cell.angle_beta   90.00
_cell.angle_gamma   90.00
#
_symmetry.space_group_name_H-M   'P 1'
#
loop_
_entity.id
_entity.type
_entity.pdbx_description
1 polymer ?
#
loop_
_entity_poly.entity_id
_entity_poly.type
_entity_poly.pdbx_seq_one_letter_code
_entity_poly.pdbx_strand_id
1 'polypeptide(L)'
;MSLALAWKILAGVVLLAVVATAGAITYFERTRPAALGLATVTPRAAASPSPDDPLSLVCRRPAVSGTRSGAGVAGLWVIQPGSVAGYRAREQFYELTSPHEAVARTDSVRGWLLVAEEGGAARIETGCVAVDVRTLSSVDELPGFNVTDRDRISRDFLSAAEHPYVVFQPYPVTLQLSTTSSAVQHAKLAGDLEIHGTTRPAQFGLDVRLSGAQLSAAGSTVVPVEEFGIEVPQEADGFVRVDPRITLEVSLVLLKL
;
A
#
# COMPACT_ATOMS: atom_id res chain seq x y z
N MET A 1 45.04 -12.48 38.61
CA MET A 1 44.41 -12.83 37.30
C MET A 1 45.32 -12.29 36.21
N SER A 2 45.83 -13.12 35.30
CA SER A 2 46.76 -12.63 34.26
C SER A 2 46.02 -11.74 33.26
N LEU A 3 46.67 -10.69 32.74
CA LEU A 3 46.09 -9.78 31.75
C LEU A 3 45.47 -10.54 30.54
N ALA A 4 46.07 -11.67 30.17
CA ALA A 4 45.59 -12.53 29.09
C ALA A 4 44.22 -13.19 29.37
N LEU A 5 43.90 -13.49 30.64
CA LEU A 5 42.60 -14.07 31.01
C LEU A 5 41.51 -12.98 31.01
N ALA A 6 41.83 -11.79 31.50
CA ALA A 6 40.92 -10.64 31.48
C ALA A 6 40.53 -10.22 30.06
N TRP A 7 41.48 -10.21 29.11
CA TRP A 7 41.22 -9.91 27.70
C TRP A 7 40.27 -10.92 27.03
N LYS A 8 40.45 -12.22 27.31
CA LYS A 8 39.58 -13.28 26.77
C LYS A 8 38.15 -13.18 27.29
N ILE A 9 37.98 -12.85 28.57
CA ILE A 9 36.66 -12.64 29.18
C ILE A 9 35.99 -11.40 28.57
N LEU A 10 36.72 -10.29 28.44
CA LEU A 10 36.20 -9.07 27.82
C LEU A 10 35.78 -9.30 26.37
N ALA A 11 36.61 -9.99 25.57
CA ALA A 11 36.29 -10.33 24.18
C ALA A 11 35.06 -11.25 24.06
N GLY A 12 34.90 -12.22 24.97
CA GLY A 12 33.73 -13.09 25.01
C GLY A 12 32.44 -12.35 25.35
N VAL A 13 32.49 -11.41 26.31
CA VAL A 13 31.34 -10.57 26.67
C VAL A 13 30.92 -9.64 25.53
N VAL A 14 31.90 -9.01 24.86
CA VAL A 14 31.63 -8.15 23.69
C VAL A 14 31.00 -8.95 22.54
N LEU A 15 31.51 -10.15 22.26
CA LEU A 15 30.95 -11.01 21.21
C LEU A 15 29.51 -11.43 21.51
N LEU A 16 29.21 -11.82 22.75
CA LEU A 16 27.85 -12.15 23.18
C LEU A 16 26.91 -10.95 23.07
N ALA A 17 27.35 -9.75 23.44
CA ALA A 17 26.57 -8.53 23.29
C ALA A 17 26.27 -8.21 21.81
N VAL A 18 27.24 -8.37 20.92
CA VAL A 18 27.05 -8.16 19.47
C VAL A 18 26.05 -9.18 18.90
N VAL A 19 26.18 -10.47 19.25
CA VAL A 19 25.27 -11.52 18.78
C VAL A 19 23.85 -11.30 19.32
N ALA A 20 23.70 -10.92 20.59
CA ALA A 20 22.40 -10.60 21.17
C ALA A 20 21.76 -9.37 20.50
N THR A 21 22.55 -8.34 20.20
CA THR A 21 22.08 -7.13 19.51
C THR A 21 21.68 -7.45 18.06
N ALA A 22 22.49 -8.22 17.33
CA ALA A 22 22.15 -8.67 15.98
C ALA A 22 20.91 -9.59 15.98
N GLY A 23 20.77 -10.46 16.98
CA GLY A 23 19.58 -11.29 17.20
C GLY A 23 18.34 -10.46 17.46
N ALA A 24 18.43 -9.42 18.30
CA ALA A 24 17.34 -8.50 18.56
C ALA A 24 16.97 -7.69 17.31
N ILE A 25 17.95 -7.13 16.59
CA ILE A 25 17.71 -6.37 15.34
C ILE A 25 17.02 -7.26 14.31
N THR A 26 17.55 -8.45 14.04
CA THR A 26 16.97 -9.38 13.06
C THR A 26 15.57 -9.87 13.47
N TYR A 27 15.32 -10.02 14.77
CA TYR A 27 13.99 -10.33 15.30
C TYR A 27 13.00 -9.17 15.11
N PHE A 28 13.42 -7.94 15.43
CA PHE A 28 12.59 -6.73 15.24
C PHE A 28 12.36 -6.41 13.75
N GLU A 29 13.32 -6.67 12.88
CA GLU A 29 13.16 -6.53 11.43
C GLU A 29 12.23 -7.58 10.83
N ARG A 30 12.20 -8.80 11.39
CA ARG A 30 11.25 -9.84 10.93
C ARG A 30 9.81 -9.59 11.36
N THR A 31 9.60 -8.95 12.49
CA THR A 31 8.25 -8.74 13.07
C THR A 31 7.54 -7.51 12.51
N ARG A 32 8.26 -6.62 11.80
CA ARG A 32 7.65 -5.48 11.10
C ARG A 32 7.34 -5.83 9.65
N PRO A 33 6.07 -5.71 9.21
CA PRO A 33 5.74 -5.91 7.80
C PRO A 33 6.52 -4.93 6.92
N ALA A 34 7.28 -5.47 5.97
CA ALA A 34 7.97 -4.66 4.97
C ALA A 34 6.95 -3.84 4.18
N ALA A 35 7.29 -2.59 3.81
CA ALA A 35 6.45 -1.78 2.95
C ALA A 35 6.12 -2.49 1.64
N LEU A 36 4.94 -2.23 1.08
CA LEU A 36 4.54 -2.82 -0.19
C LEU A 36 5.51 -2.40 -1.31
N GLY A 37 6.14 -3.41 -1.92
CA GLY A 37 7.01 -3.26 -3.09
C GLY A 37 6.35 -3.74 -4.38
N LEU A 38 7.07 -3.63 -5.49
CA LEU A 38 6.61 -4.12 -6.78
C LEU A 38 6.29 -5.62 -6.70
N ALA A 39 5.07 -6.00 -7.09
CA ALA A 39 4.69 -7.40 -7.15
C ALA A 39 5.62 -8.18 -8.10
N THR A 40 6.08 -9.34 -7.64
CA THR A 40 6.91 -10.29 -8.41
C THR A 40 6.08 -11.37 -9.09
N VAL A 41 4.75 -11.33 -8.94
CA VAL A 41 3.84 -12.32 -9.49
C VAL A 41 3.74 -12.16 -11.01
N THR A 42 3.73 -13.28 -11.74
CA THR A 42 3.29 -13.31 -13.14
C THR A 42 1.76 -13.26 -13.15
N PRO A 43 1.13 -12.14 -13.52
CA PRO A 43 -0.32 -12.04 -13.52
C PRO A 43 -0.89 -12.96 -14.59
N ARG A 44 -1.83 -13.79 -14.18
CA ARG A 44 -2.75 -14.46 -15.10
C ARG A 44 -3.95 -13.54 -15.26
N ALA A 45 -4.33 -13.23 -16.51
CA ALA A 45 -5.54 -12.48 -16.78
C ALA A 45 -6.71 -13.16 -16.06
N ALA A 46 -7.34 -12.43 -15.14
CA ALA A 46 -8.49 -12.95 -14.42
C ALA A 46 -9.68 -13.05 -15.36
N ALA A 47 -10.57 -14.00 -15.08
CA ALA A 47 -11.90 -13.99 -15.69
C ALA A 47 -12.54 -12.62 -15.42
N SER A 48 -13.27 -12.09 -16.41
CA SER A 48 -13.98 -10.82 -16.21
C SER A 48 -14.90 -10.94 -15.00
N PRO A 49 -14.85 -10.01 -14.03
CA PRO A 49 -15.74 -10.04 -12.89
C PRO A 49 -17.20 -9.95 -13.36
N SER A 50 -18.11 -10.49 -12.55
CA SER A 50 -19.55 -10.33 -12.80
C SER A 50 -19.88 -8.84 -12.95
N PRO A 51 -20.72 -8.44 -13.93
CA PRO A 51 -21.17 -7.06 -14.08
C PRO A 51 -21.77 -6.44 -12.81
N ASP A 52 -22.28 -7.29 -11.91
CA ASP A 52 -22.96 -6.90 -10.66
C ASP A 52 -22.05 -6.99 -9.41
N ASP A 53 -20.74 -7.22 -9.59
CA ASP A 53 -19.78 -7.15 -8.48
C ASP A 53 -19.74 -5.71 -7.90
N PRO A 54 -20.08 -5.50 -6.61
CA PRO A 54 -20.17 -4.16 -6.01
C PRO A 54 -18.91 -3.30 -6.19
N LEU A 55 -17.72 -3.89 -6.06
CA LEU A 55 -16.44 -3.19 -6.22
C LEU A 55 -16.20 -2.78 -7.69
N SER A 56 -16.74 -3.56 -8.64
CA SER A 56 -16.74 -3.25 -10.08
C SER A 56 -17.76 -2.17 -10.46
N LEU A 57 -18.81 -1.95 -9.66
CA LEU A 57 -19.77 -0.86 -9.86
C LEU A 57 -19.18 0.50 -9.47
N VAL A 58 -18.39 0.54 -8.38
CA VAL A 58 -17.71 1.75 -7.89
C VAL A 58 -16.72 2.27 -8.92
N CYS A 59 -15.87 1.39 -9.45
CA CYS A 59 -14.93 1.70 -10.52
C CYS A 59 -15.35 1.05 -11.83
N ARG A 60 -16.55 1.41 -12.32
CA ARG A 60 -17.05 0.89 -13.60
C ARG A 60 -16.07 1.20 -14.72
N ARG A 61 -15.63 0.15 -15.42
CA ARG A 61 -14.73 0.27 -16.58
C ARG A 61 -15.44 0.98 -17.74
N PRO A 62 -14.78 1.90 -18.44
CA PRO A 62 -15.32 2.48 -19.66
C PRO A 62 -15.41 1.41 -20.75
N ALA A 63 -16.45 1.50 -21.59
CA ALA A 63 -16.52 0.71 -22.80
C ALA A 63 -15.52 1.27 -23.81
N VAL A 64 -14.37 0.62 -23.96
CA VAL A 64 -13.36 0.98 -24.97
C VAL A 64 -13.48 -0.01 -26.12
N SER A 65 -13.79 0.48 -27.32
CA SER A 65 -13.91 -0.35 -28.52
C SER A 65 -12.57 -1.04 -28.80
N GLY A 66 -12.55 -2.36 -28.64
CA GLY A 66 -11.34 -3.16 -28.68
C GLY A 66 -10.70 -3.24 -30.05
N THR A 67 -9.65 -2.46 -30.27
CA THR A 67 -8.47 -2.99 -30.99
C THR A 67 -7.55 -3.61 -29.94
N ARG A 68 -7.65 -4.93 -29.80
CA ARG A 68 -6.70 -5.75 -29.03
C ARG A 68 -5.28 -5.28 -29.33
N SER A 69 -4.53 -4.96 -28.27
CA SER A 69 -3.07 -4.90 -28.27
C SER A 69 -2.46 -4.19 -29.49
N GLY A 70 -2.75 -2.90 -29.64
CA GLY A 70 -1.84 -2.03 -30.40
C GLY A 70 -0.47 -1.98 -29.70
N ALA A 71 0.61 -1.92 -30.48
CA ALA A 71 1.94 -1.68 -29.94
C ALA A 71 1.97 -0.38 -29.09
N GLY A 72 2.81 -0.32 -28.06
CA GLY A 72 2.93 0.84 -27.18
C GLY A 72 2.05 0.79 -25.93
N VAL A 73 2.02 1.91 -25.20
CA VAL A 73 1.39 2.00 -23.85
C VAL A 73 -0.04 2.50 -23.86
N ALA A 74 -0.48 3.12 -24.95
CA ALA A 74 -1.84 3.64 -25.07
C ALA A 74 -2.89 2.52 -25.00
N GLY A 75 -3.90 2.67 -24.15
CA GLY A 75 -4.98 1.71 -23.97
C GLY A 75 -5.55 1.70 -22.56
N LEU A 76 -6.50 0.78 -22.34
CA LEU A 76 -7.10 0.54 -21.03
C LEU A 76 -6.28 -0.49 -20.26
N TRP A 77 -5.74 -0.08 -19.12
CA TRP A 77 -5.01 -0.94 -18.19
C TRP A 77 -5.93 -1.30 -17.03
N VAL A 78 -6.03 -2.59 -16.70
CA VAL A 78 -6.98 -3.08 -15.68
C VAL A 78 -6.24 -3.80 -14.57
N ILE A 79 -6.55 -3.43 -13.32
CA ILE A 79 -6.01 -4.06 -12.11
C ILE A 79 -6.37 -5.55 -12.09
N GLN A 80 -5.36 -6.38 -11.84
CA GLN A 80 -5.46 -7.83 -11.77
C GLN A 80 -5.36 -8.32 -10.32
N PRO A 81 -5.83 -9.56 -10.05
CA PRO A 81 -5.53 -10.26 -8.80
C PRO A 81 -4.03 -10.32 -8.51
N GLY A 82 -3.69 -10.33 -7.23
CA GLY A 82 -2.31 -10.14 -6.74
C GLY A 82 -1.97 -8.67 -6.47
N SER A 83 -2.89 -7.75 -6.76
CA SER A 83 -2.81 -6.37 -6.29
C SER A 83 -3.26 -6.27 -4.82
N VAL A 84 -2.58 -5.43 -4.05
CA VAL A 84 -2.78 -5.25 -2.60
C VAL A 84 -2.79 -3.76 -2.29
N ALA A 85 -3.65 -3.35 -1.37
CA ALA A 85 -3.65 -2.02 -0.77
C ALA A 85 -3.73 -2.14 0.75
N GLY A 86 -3.27 -1.11 1.46
CA GLY A 86 -3.28 -1.12 2.91
C GLY A 86 -2.93 0.22 3.54
N TYR A 87 -2.90 0.22 4.87
CA TYR A 87 -2.44 1.36 5.65
C TYR A 87 -1.34 0.95 6.63
N ARG A 88 -0.60 1.97 7.07
CA ARG A 88 0.43 1.89 8.10
C ARG A 88 0.20 3.03 9.10
N ALA A 89 -0.10 2.68 10.35
CA ALA A 89 -0.37 3.61 11.43
C ALA A 89 0.69 3.48 12.52
N ARG A 90 1.24 4.60 12.99
CA ARG A 90 2.17 4.58 14.14
C ARG A 90 1.38 4.66 15.43
N GLU A 91 1.56 3.68 16.29
CA GLU A 91 0.84 3.52 17.55
C GLU A 91 1.83 3.57 18.72
N GLN A 92 1.42 4.18 19.82
CA GLN A 92 2.16 4.20 21.08
C GLN A 92 1.25 3.64 22.17
N PHE A 93 1.58 2.44 22.63
CA PHE A 93 0.90 1.81 23.76
C PHE A 93 1.51 2.31 25.07
N TYR A 94 0.69 2.47 26.11
CA TYR A 94 1.16 2.93 27.42
C TYR A 94 2.18 1.95 28.04
N GLU A 95 1.99 0.64 27.83
CA GLU A 95 2.83 -0.42 28.39
C GLU A 95 4.13 -0.68 27.60
N LEU A 96 4.25 -0.11 26.38
CA LEU A 96 5.40 -0.32 25.51
C LEU A 96 6.27 0.93 25.45
N THR A 97 7.59 0.77 25.58
CA THR A 97 8.53 1.90 25.56
C THR A 97 8.78 2.44 24.14
N SER A 98 8.55 1.62 23.11
CA SER A 98 8.74 2.00 21.71
C SER A 98 7.42 2.06 20.94
N PRO A 99 7.30 2.98 19.98
CA PRO A 99 6.16 3.01 19.09
C PRO A 99 6.13 1.74 18.22
N HIS A 100 4.94 1.19 18.06
CA HIS A 100 4.62 0.09 17.17
C HIS A 100 4.00 0.64 15.88
N GLU A 101 4.00 -0.17 14.84
CA GLU A 101 3.44 0.21 13.55
C GLU A 101 2.40 -0.82 13.13
N ALA A 102 1.14 -0.43 13.23
CA ALA A 102 0.00 -1.21 12.78
C ALA A 102 -0.04 -1.23 11.25
N VAL A 103 -0.17 -2.42 10.67
CA VAL A 103 -0.22 -2.60 9.23
C VAL A 103 -1.39 -3.50 8.89
N ALA A 104 -2.36 -2.96 8.16
CA ALA A 104 -3.46 -3.77 7.63
C ALA A 104 -3.50 -3.71 6.10
N ARG A 105 -3.84 -4.84 5.49
CA ARG A 105 -3.83 -5.02 4.04
C ARG A 105 -5.08 -5.74 3.55
N THR A 106 -5.40 -5.53 2.28
CA THR A 106 -6.47 -6.20 1.56
C THR A 106 -6.04 -6.43 0.11
N ASP A 107 -6.42 -7.56 -0.47
CA ASP A 107 -6.27 -7.88 -1.89
C ASP A 107 -7.56 -7.61 -2.69
N SER A 108 -8.61 -7.11 -2.02
CA SER A 108 -9.87 -6.70 -2.64
C SER A 108 -9.74 -5.33 -3.27
N VAL A 109 -8.94 -5.29 -4.33
CA VAL A 109 -8.63 -4.10 -5.13
C VAL A 109 -9.17 -4.29 -6.55
N ARG A 110 -9.86 -3.29 -7.07
CA ARG A 110 -10.29 -3.21 -8.48
C ARG A 110 -10.00 -1.84 -9.03
N GLY A 111 -9.91 -1.76 -10.34
CA GLY A 111 -9.71 -0.50 -10.98
C GLY A 111 -9.10 -0.62 -12.36
N TRP A 112 -8.87 0.54 -12.93
CA TRP A 112 -8.38 0.69 -14.28
C TRP A 112 -7.75 2.08 -14.48
N LEU A 113 -6.89 2.19 -15.49
CA LEU A 113 -6.31 3.44 -15.96
C LEU A 113 -6.51 3.51 -17.47
N LEU A 114 -6.95 4.66 -17.96
CA LEU A 114 -6.93 4.96 -19.38
C LEU A 114 -5.68 5.76 -19.70
N VAL A 115 -4.85 5.19 -20.57
CA VAL A 115 -3.54 5.74 -20.93
C VAL A 115 -3.54 6.11 -22.40
N ALA A 116 -3.10 7.31 -22.71
CA ALA A 116 -2.75 7.75 -24.05
C ALA A 116 -1.23 7.82 -24.20
N GLU A 117 -0.76 8.04 -25.43
CA GLU A 117 0.63 8.34 -25.71
C GLU A 117 0.73 9.75 -26.28
N GLU A 118 1.57 10.58 -25.67
CA GLU A 118 1.78 11.98 -26.07
C GLU A 118 3.27 12.22 -26.21
N GLY A 119 3.75 12.48 -27.43
CA GLY A 119 5.16 12.76 -27.68
C GLY A 119 6.12 11.62 -27.28
N GLY A 120 5.66 10.36 -27.31
CA GLY A 120 6.44 9.18 -26.88
C GLY A 120 6.45 8.93 -25.37
N ALA A 121 5.72 9.75 -24.59
CA ALA A 121 5.51 9.56 -23.16
C ALA A 121 4.11 9.01 -22.86
N ALA A 122 3.98 8.29 -21.74
CA ALA A 122 2.69 7.83 -21.25
C ALA A 122 1.91 8.99 -20.63
N ARG A 123 0.67 9.19 -21.08
CA ARG A 123 -0.26 10.17 -20.50
C ARG A 123 -1.42 9.43 -19.83
N ILE A 124 -1.58 9.61 -18.53
CA ILE A 124 -2.81 9.21 -17.84
C ILE A 124 -3.91 10.18 -18.26
N GLU A 125 -5.00 9.68 -18.84
CA GLU A 125 -6.17 10.49 -19.17
C GLU A 125 -7.14 10.52 -17.99
N THR A 126 -7.39 9.36 -17.39
CA THR A 126 -8.25 9.18 -16.22
C THR A 126 -8.07 7.76 -15.68
N GLY A 127 -8.71 7.45 -14.56
CA GLY A 127 -8.72 6.13 -13.97
C GLY A 127 -9.60 6.06 -12.74
N CYS A 128 -9.69 4.88 -12.17
CA CYS A 128 -10.36 4.64 -10.91
C CYS A 128 -9.73 3.44 -10.23
N VAL A 129 -9.35 3.57 -8.97
CA VAL A 129 -8.87 2.49 -8.10
C VAL A 129 -9.79 2.44 -6.89
N ALA A 130 -10.47 1.32 -6.68
CA ALA A 130 -11.33 1.09 -5.53
C ALA A 130 -10.76 -0.06 -4.67
N VAL A 131 -10.77 0.15 -3.37
CA VAL A 131 -10.32 -0.79 -2.36
C VAL A 131 -11.47 -1.07 -1.40
N ASP A 132 -11.82 -2.34 -1.22
CA ASP A 132 -12.79 -2.75 -0.20
C ASP A 132 -12.11 -2.78 1.17
N VAL A 133 -12.47 -1.82 2.02
CA VAL A 133 -11.85 -1.70 3.35
C VAL A 133 -12.47 -2.64 4.38
N ARG A 134 -13.61 -3.28 4.07
CA ARG A 134 -14.23 -4.28 4.96
C ARG A 134 -13.42 -5.57 5.06
N THR A 135 -12.51 -5.79 4.12
CA THR A 135 -11.64 -6.97 4.09
C THR A 135 -10.21 -6.67 4.54
N LEU A 136 -9.95 -5.47 5.09
CA LEU A 136 -8.67 -5.15 5.71
C LEU A 136 -8.36 -6.12 6.86
N SER A 137 -7.17 -6.69 6.85
CA SER A 137 -6.65 -7.56 7.90
C SER A 137 -5.25 -7.14 8.34
N SER A 138 -5.01 -7.12 9.64
CA SER A 138 -3.70 -6.85 10.23
C SER A 138 -2.69 -7.92 9.83
N VAL A 139 -1.48 -7.49 9.48
CA VAL A 139 -0.37 -8.37 9.07
C VAL A 139 0.89 -8.14 9.90
N ASP A 140 0.89 -7.16 10.79
CA ASP A 140 1.91 -6.98 11.81
C ASP A 140 1.73 -7.93 13.00
N GLU A 141 2.79 -8.05 13.79
CA GLU A 141 2.77 -8.80 15.03
C GLU A 141 3.08 -7.86 16.20
N LEU A 142 2.33 -8.02 17.30
CA LEU A 142 2.56 -7.29 18.53
C LEU A 142 2.62 -8.30 19.70
N PRO A 143 3.80 -8.52 20.32
CA PRO A 143 3.95 -9.53 21.36
C PRO A 143 2.97 -9.32 22.52
N GLY A 144 2.20 -10.36 22.86
CA GLY A 144 1.21 -10.31 23.94
C GLY A 144 -0.16 -9.74 23.53
N PHE A 145 -0.34 -9.33 22.28
CA PHE A 145 -1.59 -8.75 21.76
C PHE A 145 -2.14 -9.54 20.58
N ASN A 146 -3.47 -9.68 20.53
CA ASN A 146 -4.14 -10.20 19.35
C ASN A 146 -4.48 -9.05 18.39
N VAL A 147 -3.68 -8.90 17.33
CA VAL A 147 -3.88 -7.82 16.35
C VAL A 147 -5.19 -7.94 15.56
N THR A 148 -5.85 -9.10 15.53
CA THR A 148 -7.14 -9.24 14.84
C THR A 148 -8.25 -8.45 15.52
N ASP A 149 -8.14 -8.16 16.82
CA ASP A 149 -9.11 -7.30 17.51
C ASP A 149 -9.09 -5.86 16.97
N ARG A 150 -7.93 -5.42 16.46
CA ARG A 150 -7.76 -4.12 15.80
C ARG A 150 -8.45 -4.06 14.45
N ASP A 151 -8.59 -5.18 13.73
CA ASP A 151 -9.24 -5.18 12.40
C ASP A 151 -10.66 -4.65 12.46
N ARG A 152 -11.42 -5.04 13.50
CA ARG A 152 -12.77 -4.52 13.72
C ARG A 152 -12.73 -3.02 14.01
N ILE A 153 -11.85 -2.59 14.92
CA ILE A 153 -11.71 -1.19 15.33
C ILE A 153 -11.34 -0.29 14.14
N SER A 154 -10.39 -0.72 13.30
CA SER A 154 -10.00 0.03 12.11
C SER A 154 -11.13 0.15 11.09
N ARG A 155 -11.94 -0.90 10.92
CA ARG A 155 -13.14 -0.85 10.06
C ARG A 155 -14.21 0.07 10.62
N ASP A 156 -14.35 0.13 11.94
CA ASP A 156 -15.27 1.04 12.63
C ASP A 156 -14.84 2.50 12.47
N PHE A 157 -13.54 2.82 12.62
CA PHE A 157 -13.02 4.17 12.35
C PHE A 157 -13.24 4.64 10.91
N LEU A 158 -13.25 3.72 9.96
CA LEU A 158 -13.55 4.01 8.54
C LEU A 158 -15.05 4.02 8.23
N SER A 159 -15.92 3.73 9.21
CA SER A 159 -17.33 3.41 9.03
C SER A 159 -17.57 2.45 7.86
N ALA A 160 -16.77 1.40 7.75
CA ALA A 160 -16.70 0.52 6.58
C ALA A 160 -18.04 -0.20 6.24
N ALA A 161 -19.00 -0.22 7.15
CA ALA A 161 -20.36 -0.67 6.86
C ALA A 161 -21.14 0.31 5.96
N GLU A 162 -20.97 1.61 6.18
CA GLU A 162 -21.63 2.70 5.45
C GLU A 162 -20.78 3.21 4.27
N HIS A 163 -19.46 3.24 4.47
CA HIS A 163 -18.45 3.65 3.50
C HIS A 163 -17.47 2.51 3.20
N PRO A 164 -17.92 1.43 2.50
CA PRO A 164 -17.13 0.22 2.31
C PRO A 164 -15.91 0.38 1.40
N TYR A 165 -15.79 1.49 0.69
CA TYR A 165 -14.77 1.68 -0.34
C TYR A 165 -13.93 2.92 -0.09
N VAL A 166 -12.63 2.76 -0.33
CA VAL A 166 -11.71 3.88 -0.56
C VAL A 166 -11.46 3.96 -2.06
N VAL A 167 -11.61 5.16 -2.63
CA VAL A 167 -11.55 5.37 -4.08
C VAL A 167 -10.50 6.42 -4.43
N PHE A 168 -9.62 6.11 -5.38
CA PHE A 168 -8.67 7.06 -5.94
C PHE A 168 -8.91 7.26 -7.43
N GLN A 169 -9.02 8.52 -7.85
CA GLN A 169 -9.21 8.92 -9.24
C GLN A 169 -8.07 9.86 -9.68
N PRO A 170 -7.11 9.40 -10.51
CA PRO A 170 -5.99 10.22 -10.92
C PRO A 170 -6.42 11.36 -11.84
N TYR A 171 -5.78 12.51 -11.67
CA TYR A 171 -5.91 13.62 -12.61
C TYR A 171 -5.17 13.31 -13.92
N PRO A 172 -5.59 13.92 -15.05
CA PRO A 172 -4.85 13.80 -16.29
C PRO A 172 -3.42 14.33 -16.14
N VAL A 173 -2.42 13.51 -16.48
CA VAL A 173 -1.01 13.88 -16.34
C VAL A 173 -0.12 13.11 -17.32
N THR A 174 0.87 13.79 -17.89
CA THR A 174 1.92 13.16 -18.69
C THR A 174 3.06 12.74 -17.76
N LEU A 175 3.32 11.44 -17.71
CA LEU A 175 4.36 10.85 -16.87
C LEU A 175 5.66 10.77 -17.68
N GLN A 176 6.75 11.25 -17.07
CA GLN A 176 8.10 11.18 -17.65
C GLN A 176 8.68 9.77 -17.46
N LEU A 177 8.06 8.79 -18.11
CA LEU A 177 8.43 7.38 -18.06
C LEU A 177 8.82 6.90 -19.47
N SER A 178 9.90 6.16 -19.55
CA SER A 178 10.25 5.39 -20.74
C SER A 178 9.24 4.25 -20.93
N THR A 179 8.57 4.26 -22.07
CA THR A 179 7.59 3.25 -22.49
C THR A 179 8.24 1.97 -23.06
N THR A 180 9.56 1.97 -23.21
CA THR A 180 10.34 0.88 -23.80
C THR A 180 11.29 0.22 -22.79
N SER A 181 11.52 0.85 -21.65
CA SER A 181 12.38 0.32 -20.58
C SER A 181 11.60 -0.62 -19.66
N SER A 182 12.22 -1.75 -19.32
CA SER A 182 11.74 -2.66 -18.28
C SER A 182 12.38 -2.42 -16.91
N ALA A 183 13.18 -1.35 -16.77
CA ALA A 183 13.73 -0.95 -15.48
C ALA A 183 12.63 -0.37 -14.57
N VAL A 184 12.91 -0.34 -13.26
CA VAL A 184 12.08 0.40 -12.31
C VAL A 184 12.26 1.89 -12.57
N GLN A 185 11.15 2.60 -12.62
CA GLN A 185 11.06 4.04 -12.86
C GLN A 185 10.18 4.68 -11.79
N HIS A 186 10.37 5.97 -11.54
CA HIS A 186 9.65 6.67 -10.47
C HIS A 186 8.62 7.63 -11.05
N ALA A 187 7.42 7.63 -10.49
CA ALA A 187 6.33 8.50 -10.88
C ALA A 187 5.70 9.16 -9.64
N LYS A 188 5.04 10.30 -9.88
CA LYS A 188 4.12 10.92 -8.93
C LYS A 188 2.76 11.01 -9.59
N LEU A 189 1.73 10.58 -8.88
CA LEU A 189 0.37 10.56 -9.40
C LEU A 189 -0.56 11.28 -8.42
N ALA A 190 -1.03 12.45 -8.82
CA ALA A 190 -2.02 13.23 -8.08
C ALA A 190 -3.43 12.85 -8.51
N GLY A 191 -4.38 12.95 -7.59
CA GLY A 191 -5.78 12.64 -7.86
C GLY A 191 -6.68 12.92 -6.67
N ASP A 192 -7.97 12.73 -6.88
CA ASP A 192 -8.96 12.75 -5.82
C ASP A 192 -8.93 11.42 -5.07
N LEU A 193 -8.81 11.49 -3.76
CA LEU A 193 -8.86 10.36 -2.83
C LEU A 193 -10.12 10.51 -1.97
N GLU A 194 -11.00 9.53 -2.01
CA GLU A 194 -12.18 9.44 -1.16
C GLU A 194 -11.96 8.38 -0.08
N ILE A 195 -12.10 8.80 1.18
CA ILE A 195 -12.05 7.93 2.36
C ILE A 195 -13.20 8.37 3.25
N HIS A 196 -13.97 7.41 3.79
CA HIS A 196 -15.05 7.70 4.74
C HIS A 196 -16.06 8.72 4.18
N GLY A 197 -16.41 8.58 2.90
CA GLY A 197 -17.32 9.48 2.18
C GLY A 197 -16.80 10.90 1.94
N THR A 198 -15.55 11.21 2.33
CA THR A 198 -14.94 12.54 2.17
C THR A 198 -13.85 12.50 1.11
N THR A 199 -13.92 13.41 0.14
CA THR A 199 -12.92 13.52 -0.93
C THR A 199 -11.90 14.64 -0.64
N ARG A 200 -10.61 14.32 -0.81
CA ARG A 200 -9.48 15.26 -0.73
C ARG A 200 -8.45 14.96 -1.82
N PRO A 201 -7.70 15.97 -2.30
CA PRO A 201 -6.59 15.72 -3.19
C PRO A 201 -5.47 14.97 -2.46
N ALA A 202 -4.89 13.96 -3.10
CA ALA A 202 -3.72 13.24 -2.61
C ALA A 202 -2.72 13.00 -3.75
N GLN A 203 -1.45 12.76 -3.39
CA GLN A 203 -0.42 12.42 -4.37
C GLN A 203 0.38 11.21 -3.91
N PHE A 204 0.37 10.16 -4.72
CA PHE A 204 1.17 8.96 -4.50
C PHE A 204 2.55 9.12 -5.15
N GLY A 205 3.60 8.75 -4.43
CA GLY A 205 4.90 8.43 -5.02
C GLY A 205 4.93 6.94 -5.37
N LEU A 206 5.30 6.60 -6.61
CA LEU A 206 5.19 5.25 -7.14
C LEU A 206 6.51 4.82 -7.79
N ASP A 207 6.94 3.61 -7.47
CA ASP A 207 7.84 2.81 -8.29
C ASP A 207 6.99 2.08 -9.33
N VAL A 208 7.41 2.15 -10.60
CA VAL A 208 6.65 1.64 -11.73
C VAL A 208 7.58 0.83 -12.63
N ARG A 209 7.10 -0.34 -13.08
CA ARG A 209 7.83 -1.19 -14.02
C ARG A 209 6.88 -1.68 -15.10
N LEU A 210 7.23 -1.39 -16.34
CA LEU A 210 6.52 -1.85 -17.54
C LEU A 210 7.23 -3.09 -18.11
N SER A 211 6.48 -4.13 -18.45
CA SER A 211 6.99 -5.33 -19.10
C SER A 211 5.97 -5.82 -20.12
N GLY A 212 6.15 -5.44 -21.38
CA GLY A 212 5.17 -5.72 -22.44
C GLY A 212 3.80 -5.11 -22.11
N ALA A 213 2.78 -5.97 -22.00
CA ALA A 213 1.40 -5.58 -21.67
C ALA A 213 1.11 -5.60 -20.15
N GLN A 214 2.13 -5.72 -19.29
CA GLN A 214 2.01 -5.71 -17.84
C GLN A 214 2.65 -4.47 -17.24
N LEU A 215 1.93 -3.83 -16.32
CA LEU A 215 2.40 -2.73 -15.49
C LEU A 215 2.39 -3.19 -14.03
N SER A 216 3.51 -3.06 -13.33
CA SER A 216 3.59 -3.21 -11.88
C SER A 216 3.86 -1.85 -11.26
N ALA A 217 3.10 -1.45 -10.25
CA ALA A 217 3.29 -0.20 -9.55
C ALA A 217 3.24 -0.44 -8.04
N ALA A 218 4.13 0.17 -7.27
CA ALA A 218 4.07 0.11 -5.82
C ALA A 218 4.48 1.44 -5.22
N GLY A 219 3.89 1.81 -4.11
CA GLY A 219 4.23 3.08 -3.48
C GLY A 219 3.22 3.51 -2.44
N SER A 220 3.30 4.78 -2.05
CA SER A 220 2.56 5.28 -0.90
C SER A 220 2.27 6.77 -0.96
N THR A 221 1.38 7.19 -0.07
CA THR A 221 1.15 8.58 0.30
C THR A 221 0.90 8.68 1.81
N VAL A 222 1.03 9.87 2.38
CA VAL A 222 0.72 10.12 3.80
C VAL A 222 -0.45 11.08 3.87
N VAL A 223 -1.50 10.70 4.58
CA VAL A 223 -2.70 11.50 4.76
C VAL A 223 -2.93 11.85 6.23
N PRO A 224 -3.32 13.09 6.54
CA PRO A 224 -3.95 13.43 7.82
C PRO A 224 -5.40 12.90 7.82
N VAL A 225 -5.71 11.94 8.68
CA VAL A 225 -7.04 11.28 8.67
C VAL A 225 -8.18 12.18 9.16
N GLU A 226 -7.85 13.22 9.92
CA GLU A 226 -8.79 14.25 10.36
C GLU A 226 -9.39 15.03 9.19
N GLU A 227 -8.67 15.18 8.07
CA GLU A 227 -9.20 15.84 6.87
C GLU A 227 -10.32 15.04 6.19
N PHE A 228 -10.41 13.75 6.51
CA PHE A 228 -11.41 12.79 6.06
C PHE A 228 -12.50 12.53 7.12
N GLY A 229 -12.52 13.30 8.22
CA GLY A 229 -13.50 13.14 9.29
C GLY A 229 -13.33 11.85 10.08
N ILE A 230 -12.11 11.30 10.12
CA ILE A 230 -11.78 10.12 10.93
C ILE A 230 -11.07 10.60 12.19
N GLU A 231 -11.57 10.17 13.34
CA GLU A 231 -10.98 10.45 14.64
C GLU A 231 -10.23 9.21 15.15
N VAL A 232 -8.97 9.38 15.52
CA VAL A 232 -8.14 8.31 16.11
C VAL A 232 -7.62 8.74 17.48
N PRO A 233 -7.43 7.82 18.45
CA PRO A 233 -7.04 8.17 19.81
C PRO A 233 -5.72 8.95 19.88
N GLN A 234 -5.73 10.17 20.44
CA GLN A 234 -4.55 11.06 20.53
C GLN A 234 -3.97 11.18 21.95
N GLU A 235 -4.73 10.83 22.98
CA GLU A 235 -4.34 11.05 24.38
C GLU A 235 -3.62 9.82 24.94
N ALA A 236 -2.52 10.05 25.66
CA ALA A 236 -1.72 8.98 26.28
C ALA A 236 -2.33 8.44 27.58
N ASP A 237 -3.41 9.05 28.07
CA ASP A 237 -4.19 8.59 29.23
C ASP A 237 -5.09 7.38 28.88
N GLY A 238 -5.19 7.04 27.59
CA GLY A 238 -5.80 5.82 27.08
C GLY A 238 -4.81 4.67 26.88
N PHE A 239 -5.33 3.49 26.51
CA PHE A 239 -4.53 2.28 26.27
C PHE A 239 -3.52 2.43 25.10
N VAL A 240 -3.88 3.22 24.08
CA VAL A 240 -3.09 3.43 22.86
C VAL A 240 -3.30 4.85 22.32
N ARG A 241 -2.21 5.46 21.83
CA ARG A 241 -2.21 6.70 21.05
C ARG A 241 -1.80 6.41 19.60
N VAL A 242 -2.49 6.98 18.63
CA VAL A 242 -2.24 6.80 17.19
C VAL A 242 -1.78 8.11 16.57
N ASP A 243 -0.72 8.12 15.78
CA ASP A 243 -0.36 9.30 14.97
C ASP A 243 -1.41 9.50 13.86
N PRO A 244 -2.05 10.69 13.76
CA PRO A 244 -3.12 10.92 12.79
C PRO A 244 -2.60 11.00 11.34
N ARG A 245 -1.28 11.09 11.13
CA ARG A 245 -0.67 10.98 9.81
C ARG A 245 -0.47 9.52 9.44
N ILE A 246 -1.45 8.98 8.72
CA ILE A 246 -1.47 7.58 8.28
C ILE A 246 -0.82 7.45 6.90
N THR A 247 0.02 6.44 6.74
CA THR A 247 0.58 6.11 5.42
C THR A 247 -0.33 5.12 4.72
N LEU A 248 -0.77 5.45 3.52
CA LEU A 248 -1.50 4.53 2.63
C LEU A 248 -0.50 3.92 1.65
N GLU A 249 -0.55 2.62 1.45
CA GLU A 249 0.37 1.89 0.58
C GLU A 249 -0.36 1.01 -0.43
N VAL A 250 0.23 0.84 -1.62
CA VAL A 250 -0.30 0.01 -2.69
C VAL A 250 0.80 -0.82 -3.35
N SER A 251 0.42 -2.00 -3.84
CA SER A 251 1.17 -2.81 -4.81
C SER A 251 0.17 -3.29 -5.85
N LEU A 252 0.22 -2.74 -7.05
CA LEU A 252 -0.74 -2.94 -8.12
C LEU A 252 -0.10 -3.67 -9.28
N VAL A 253 -0.84 -4.62 -9.85
CA VAL A 253 -0.52 -5.26 -11.12
C VAL A 253 -1.65 -4.99 -12.09
N LEU A 254 -1.33 -4.40 -13.24
CA LEU A 254 -2.28 -4.11 -14.29
C LEU A 254 -1.89 -4.80 -15.59
N LEU A 255 -2.91 -5.21 -16.34
CA LEU A 255 -2.75 -5.72 -17.71
C LEU A 255 -3.49 -4.79 -18.69
N LYS A 256 -2.85 -4.53 -19.83
CA LYS A 256 -3.47 -3.82 -20.95
C LYS A 256 -4.47 -4.72 -21.67
N LEU A 257 -5.68 -4.22 -21.90
CA LEU A 257 -6.73 -4.88 -22.69
C LEU A 257 -6.58 -4.66 -24.20
#